data_AF-A0A9W9N3B6-F1
#
_entry.id   AF-A0A9W9N3B6-F1
#
_cell.length_a   1.000
_cell.length_b   1.000
_cell.length_c   1.000
_cell.angle_alpha   90.00
_cell.angle_beta   90.00
_cell.angle_gamma   90.00
#
_symmetry.space_group_name_H-M   'P 1'
#
loop_
_entity.id
_entity.type
_entity.pdbx_description
1 polymer ?
#
loop_
_entity_poly.entity_id
_entity_poly.type
_entity_poly.pdbx_seq_one_letter_code
_entity_poly.pdbx_strand_id
1 'polypeptide(L)'
;MGWFDDDSQEAMHYQDFQNTPQHLHEAKFSHELIGGAAAFEAMKAYEDHEARNGQIENHARAKEVVAGLIGAFVDREVETKGLDFVDREKVKHHAQRRAERQMEQSGRW
;
A
#
# COMPACT_ATOMS: atom_id res chain seq x y z
N MET A 1 11.31 11.32 -8.69
CA MET A 1 10.07 10.56 -9.00
C MET A 1 10.04 9.37 -8.07
N GLY A 2 9.00 9.25 -7.26
CA GLY A 2 8.78 8.08 -6.41
C GLY A 2 8.33 6.87 -7.23
N TRP A 3 8.05 5.75 -6.59
CA TRP A 3 7.43 4.58 -7.23
C TRP A 3 6.03 4.90 -7.68
N PHE A 4 5.25 5.62 -6.88
CA PHE A 4 3.96 6.13 -7.29
C PHE A 4 4.04 7.63 -7.48
N ASP A 5 3.54 8.11 -8.61
CA ASP A 5 3.29 9.54 -8.78
C ASP A 5 2.07 9.95 -7.93
N ASP A 6 2.03 11.21 -7.49
CA ASP A 6 0.94 11.75 -6.67
C ASP A 6 -0.42 11.70 -7.38
N ASP A 7 -0.43 11.56 -8.71
CA ASP A 7 -1.62 11.43 -9.56
C ASP A 7 -1.98 9.96 -9.90
N SER A 8 -1.25 8.99 -9.35
CA SER A 8 -1.53 7.56 -9.56
C SER A 8 -2.87 7.14 -8.93
N GLN A 9 -3.44 6.03 -9.40
CA GLN A 9 -4.66 5.49 -8.80
C GLN A 9 -4.45 5.10 -7.34
N GLU A 10 -3.26 4.63 -6.99
CA GLU A 10 -2.86 4.25 -5.65
C GLU A 10 -2.74 5.47 -4.73
N ALA A 11 -2.23 6.58 -5.24
CA ALA A 11 -2.22 7.87 -4.52
C ALA A 11 -3.63 8.42 -4.32
N MET A 12 -4.50 8.34 -5.34
CA MET A 12 -5.92 8.69 -5.20
C MET A 12 -6.62 7.79 -4.18
N HIS A 13 -6.38 6.48 -4.23
CA HIS A 13 -6.92 5.53 -3.26
C HIS A 13 -6.48 5.86 -1.84
N TYR A 14 -5.22 6.26 -1.64
CA TYR A 14 -4.72 6.71 -0.35
C TYR A 14 -5.45 7.96 0.13
N GLN A 15 -5.59 8.98 -0.72
CA GLN A 15 -6.30 10.21 -0.38
C GLN A 15 -7.77 9.94 -0.05
N ASP A 16 -8.47 9.18 -0.89
CA ASP A 16 -9.87 8.79 -0.67
C ASP A 16 -10.04 7.98 0.62
N PHE A 17 -9.12 7.06 0.89
CA PHE A 17 -9.10 6.28 2.11
C PHE A 17 -8.91 7.13 3.38
N GLN A 18 -8.07 8.17 3.29
CA GLN A 18 -7.88 9.14 4.38
C GLN A 18 -9.07 10.08 4.56
N ASN A 19 -9.70 10.48 3.46
CA ASN A 19 -10.85 11.39 3.47
C ASN A 19 -12.17 10.70 3.83
N THR A 20 -12.23 9.36 3.81
CA THR A 20 -13.43 8.61 4.16
C THR A 20 -13.60 8.58 5.68
N PRO A 21 -14.67 9.20 6.24
CA PRO A 21 -14.97 9.15 7.66
C PRO A 21 -15.21 7.71 8.13
N GLN A 22 -14.72 7.38 9.33
CA GLN A 22 -14.87 6.05 9.96
C GLN A 22 -16.32 5.55 10.08
N HIS A 23 -17.33 6.43 10.02
CA HIS A 23 -18.74 6.07 10.14
C HIS A 23 -19.44 5.80 8.80
N LEU A 24 -18.75 5.96 7.65
CA LEU A 24 -19.33 5.63 6.35
C LEU A 24 -19.24 4.11 6.10
N HIS A 25 -20.41 3.53 5.82
CA HIS A 25 -20.66 2.10 5.65
C HIS A 25 -19.74 1.39 4.64
N GLU A 26 -19.67 0.05 4.79
CA GLU A 26 -18.87 -0.92 4.01
C GLU A 26 -18.74 -0.63 2.52
N ALA A 27 -19.79 -0.07 1.90
CA ALA A 27 -19.85 0.24 0.48
C ALA A 27 -18.73 1.18 -0.02
N LYS A 28 -18.16 2.03 0.84
CA LYS A 28 -17.04 2.90 0.45
C LYS A 28 -15.67 2.26 0.62
N PHE A 29 -15.52 1.27 1.49
CA PHE A 29 -14.25 0.61 1.79
C PHE A 29 -14.12 -0.69 0.99
N SER A 30 -13.76 -0.57 -0.29
CA SER A 30 -13.43 -1.74 -1.11
C SER A 30 -12.03 -2.26 -0.80
N HIS A 31 -11.80 -3.56 -0.99
CA HIS A 31 -10.46 -4.14 -0.91
C HIS A 31 -9.46 -3.50 -1.87
N GLU A 32 -9.95 -3.00 -3.00
CA GLU A 32 -9.13 -2.30 -3.99
C GLU A 32 -8.72 -0.90 -3.52
N LEU A 33 -9.63 -0.18 -2.85
CA LEU A 33 -9.35 1.11 -2.23
C LEU A 33 -8.28 0.95 -1.16
N ILE A 34 -8.53 0.07 -0.18
CA ILE A 34 -7.59 -0.16 0.92
C ILE A 34 -6.27 -0.74 0.40
N GLY A 35 -6.34 -1.65 -0.58
CA GLY A 35 -5.15 -2.26 -1.15
C GLY A 35 -4.31 -1.27 -1.96
N GLY A 36 -4.94 -0.33 -2.67
CA GLY A 36 -4.24 0.76 -3.34
C GLY A 36 -3.58 1.72 -2.35
N ALA A 37 -4.32 2.12 -1.31
CA ALA A 37 -3.78 2.95 -0.23
C ALA A 37 -2.60 2.29 0.49
N ALA A 38 -2.70 0.99 0.80
CA ALA A 38 -1.64 0.22 1.43
C ALA A 38 -0.41 0.09 0.54
N ALA A 39 -0.59 -0.15 -0.76
CA ALA A 39 0.51 -0.20 -1.71
C ALA A 39 1.23 1.16 -1.78
N PHE A 40 0.48 2.25 -1.89
CA PHE A 40 1.04 3.60 -1.94
C PHE A 40 1.89 3.93 -0.70
N GLU A 41 1.31 3.77 0.49
CA GLU A 41 2.00 4.06 1.76
C GLU A 41 3.24 3.18 1.94
N ALA A 42 3.14 1.88 1.62
CA ALA A 42 4.26 0.96 1.76
C ALA A 42 5.42 1.29 0.81
N MET A 43 5.12 1.62 -0.45
CA MET A 43 6.13 2.03 -1.41
C MET A 43 6.76 3.36 -1.01
N LYS A 44 5.98 4.32 -0.51
CA LYS A 44 6.51 5.59 0.01
C LYS A 44 7.43 5.40 1.21
N ALA A 45 7.05 4.54 2.15
CA ALA A 45 7.92 4.19 3.28
C ALA A 45 9.20 3.48 2.83
N TYR A 46 9.12 2.67 1.77
CA TYR A 46 10.29 2.07 1.15
C TYR A 46 11.19 3.12 0.46
N GLU A 47 10.64 4.11 -0.24
CA GLU A 47 11.43 5.23 -0.80
C GLU A 47 12.15 6.01 0.27
N ASP A 48 11.47 6.31 1.37
CA ASP A 48 12.08 7.01 2.51
C ASP A 48 13.25 6.20 3.08
N HIS A 49 13.12 4.87 3.12
CA HIS A 49 14.21 3.98 3.48
C HIS A 49 15.35 4.05 2.45
N GLU A 50 15.06 3.96 1.15
CA GLU A 50 16.06 4.07 0.08
C GLU A 50 16.82 5.40 0.12
N ALA A 51 16.11 6.51 0.37
CA ALA A 51 16.68 7.84 0.42
C ALA A 51 17.63 8.03 1.63
N ARG A 52 17.36 7.34 2.75
CA ARG A 52 18.16 7.47 3.99
C ARG A 52 19.28 6.46 4.08
N ASN A 53 19.05 5.22 3.63
CA ASN A 53 19.94 4.09 3.87
C ASN A 53 20.52 3.50 2.58
N GLY A 54 20.06 3.95 1.41
CA GLY A 54 20.37 3.34 0.12
C GLY A 54 19.39 2.21 -0.24
N GLN A 55 19.46 1.76 -1.49
CA GLN A 55 18.59 0.70 -2.01
C GLN A 55 18.90 -0.66 -1.40
N ILE A 56 17.88 -1.49 -1.25
CA ILE A 56 18.07 -2.90 -0.91
C ILE A 56 18.48 -3.65 -2.19
N GLU A 57 19.74 -4.09 -2.27
CA GLU A 57 20.29 -4.76 -3.47
C GLU A 57 19.57 -6.08 -3.84
N ASN A 58 18.88 -6.70 -2.88
CA ASN A 58 18.18 -7.96 -3.11
C ASN A 58 16.69 -7.72 -3.33
N HIS A 59 16.21 -7.96 -4.56
CA HIS A 59 14.82 -7.82 -4.95
C HIS A 59 13.84 -8.64 -4.09
N ALA A 60 14.21 -9.88 -3.72
CA ALA A 60 13.35 -10.70 -2.87
C ALA A 60 13.18 -10.06 -1.50
N ARG A 61 14.28 -9.52 -0.94
CA ARG A 61 14.26 -8.81 0.33
C ARG A 61 13.47 -7.50 0.26
N ALA A 62 13.56 -6.77 -0.85
CA ALA A 62 12.76 -5.57 -1.07
C ALA A 62 11.26 -5.89 -1.15
N LYS A 63 10.87 -6.97 -1.85
CA LYS A 63 9.47 -7.45 -1.88
C LYS A 63 8.99 -7.85 -0.49
N GLU A 64 9.81 -8.56 0.29
CA GLU A 64 9.47 -8.93 1.67
C GLU A 64 9.26 -7.72 2.58
N VAL A 65 10.13 -6.70 2.48
CA VAL A 65 9.99 -5.46 3.25
C VAL A 65 8.68 -4.76 2.90
N VAL A 66 8.39 -4.59 1.61
CA VAL A 66 7.15 -3.95 1.18
C VAL A 66 5.91 -4.77 1.54
N ALA A 67 5.97 -6.10 1.41
CA ALA A 67 4.91 -6.99 1.87
C ALA A 67 4.66 -6.84 3.38
N GLY A 68 5.72 -6.71 4.20
CA GLY A 68 5.63 -6.45 5.63
C GLY A 68 5.00 -5.09 5.95
N LEU A 69 5.40 -4.03 5.23
CA LEU A 69 4.83 -2.69 5.38
C LEU A 69 3.33 -2.67 5.01
N ILE A 70 2.95 -3.33 3.91
CA ILE A 70 1.56 -3.51 3.51
C ILE A 70 0.77 -4.24 4.60
N GLY A 71 1.31 -5.34 5.12
CA GLY A 71 0.66 -6.12 6.17
C GLY A 71 0.39 -5.27 7.41
N ALA A 72 1.41 -4.54 7.89
CA ALA A 72 1.29 -3.66 9.04
C ALA A 72 0.28 -2.53 8.83
N PHE A 73 0.25 -1.92 7.64
CA PHE A 73 -0.73 -0.89 7.31
C PHE A 73 -2.15 -1.44 7.31
N VAL A 74 -2.39 -2.55 6.59
CA VAL A 74 -3.73 -3.16 6.49
C VAL A 74 -4.23 -3.61 7.85
N ASP A 75 -3.40 -4.30 8.64
CA ASP A 75 -3.83 -4.80 9.95
C ASP A 75 -4.18 -3.63 10.89
N ARG A 76 -3.34 -2.58 10.94
CA ARG A 76 -3.63 -1.37 11.72
C ARG A 76 -4.92 -0.70 11.29
N GLU A 77 -5.12 -0.50 9.99
CA GLU A 77 -6.30 0.21 9.48
C GLU A 77 -7.58 -0.59 9.70
N VAL A 78 -7.54 -1.91 9.51
CA VAL A 78 -8.71 -2.76 9.76
C VAL A 78 -9.06 -2.79 11.25
N GLU A 79 -8.06 -2.87 12.14
CA GLU A 79 -8.27 -2.85 13.59
C GLU A 79 -8.78 -1.50 14.10
N THR A 80 -8.22 -0.40 13.61
CA THR A 80 -8.56 0.95 14.11
C THR A 80 -9.84 1.51 13.51
N LYS A 81 -10.18 1.15 12.27
CA LYS A 81 -11.41 1.58 11.59
C LYS A 81 -12.54 0.56 11.67
N GLY A 82 -12.33 -0.61 12.28
CA GLY A 82 -13.36 -1.63 12.46
C GLY A 82 -13.85 -2.24 11.14
N LEU A 83 -12.93 -2.49 10.19
CA LEU A 83 -13.26 -2.96 8.84
C LEU A 83 -13.37 -4.50 8.78
N ASP A 84 -14.08 -5.11 9.72
CA ASP A 84 -14.13 -6.58 9.87
C ASP A 84 -14.79 -7.30 8.69
N PHE A 85 -15.57 -6.57 7.88
CA PHE A 85 -16.16 -7.05 6.63
C PHE A 85 -15.16 -7.18 5.48
N VAL A 86 -13.97 -6.58 5.63
CA VAL A 86 -12.89 -6.64 4.65
C VAL A 86 -12.01 -7.84 4.93
N ASP A 87 -12.03 -8.82 4.02
CA ASP A 87 -10.97 -9.83 3.88
C ASP A 87 -9.56 -9.21 3.77
N ARG A 88 -8.83 -9.22 4.89
CA ARG A 88 -7.48 -8.65 5.04
C ARG A 88 -6.48 -9.29 4.07
N GLU A 89 -6.57 -10.60 3.87
CA GLU A 89 -5.64 -11.33 3.00
C GLU A 89 -5.83 -10.93 1.54
N LYS A 90 -7.08 -10.73 1.13
CA LYS A 90 -7.38 -10.21 -0.21
C LYS A 90 -6.84 -8.79 -0.40
N VAL A 91 -6.93 -7.92 0.62
CA VAL A 91 -6.32 -6.57 0.58
C VAL A 91 -4.81 -6.65 0.46
N LYS A 92 -4.16 -7.43 1.34
CA LYS A 92 -2.70 -7.60 1.35
C LYS A 92 -2.19 -8.13 0.02
N HIS A 93 -2.85 -9.15 -0.53
CA HIS A 93 -2.49 -9.71 -1.83
C HIS A 93 -2.66 -8.70 -2.97
N HIS A 94 -3.77 -7.94 -2.96
CA HIS A 94 -4.01 -6.91 -3.96
C HIS A 94 -2.96 -5.79 -3.89
N ALA A 95 -2.65 -5.31 -2.68
CA ALA A 95 -1.63 -4.30 -2.45
C ALA A 95 -0.24 -4.76 -2.90
N GLN A 96 0.15 -5.99 -2.54
CA GLN A 96 1.43 -6.59 -2.95
C GLN A 96 1.54 -6.65 -4.47
N ARG A 97 0.48 -7.12 -5.14
CA ARG A 97 0.41 -7.16 -6.62
C ARG A 97 0.52 -5.78 -7.27
N ARG A 98 0.02 -4.71 -6.65
CA ARG A 98 0.18 -3.33 -7.17
C ARG A 98 1.61 -2.85 -6.95
N ALA A 99 2.13 -3.00 -5.75
CA ALA A 99 3.50 -2.64 -5.40
C ALA A 99 4.53 -3.35 -6.30
N GLU A 100 4.44 -4.68 -6.44
CA GLU A 100 5.34 -5.46 -7.28
C GLU A 100 5.30 -5.05 -8.75
N ARG A 101 4.10 -4.83 -9.31
CA ARG A 101 3.97 -4.34 -10.69
C ARG A 101 4.59 -2.96 -10.86
N GLN A 102 4.46 -2.08 -9.86
CA GLN A 102 5.05 -0.75 -9.93
C GLN A 102 6.58 -0.81 -9.83
N MET A 103 7.08 -1.70 -8.97
CA MET A 103 8.49 -1.98 -8.84
C MET A 103 9.10 -2.40 -10.17
N GLU A 104 8.47 -3.38 -10.82
CA GLU A 104 8.87 -3.90 -12.13
C GLU A 104 8.80 -2.84 -13.23
N GLN A 105 7.78 -1.97 -13.23
CA GLN A 105 7.62 -0.91 -14.24
C GLN A 105 8.63 0.23 -14.12
N SER A 106 9.04 0.57 -12.90
CA SER A 106 9.93 1.70 -12.66
C SER A 106 11.36 1.50 -13.19
N GLY A 107 11.75 0.27 -13.51
CA GLY A 107 13.11 -0.09 -13.94
C GLY A 107 14.21 0.21 -12.91
N ARG A 108 13.83 0.53 -11.66
CA ARG A 108 14.75 0.61 -10.51
C ARG A 108 15.10 -0.76 -9.95
N TRP A 109 14.70 -1.80 -10.68
CA TRP A 109 14.83 -3.23 -10.44
C TRP A 109 15.37 -3.85 -11.72
#